data_AF-A0A378SFN4-F1
#
_entry.id   AF-A0A378SFN4-F1
#
_cell.length_a   1.000
_cell.length_b   1.000
_cell.length_c   1.000
_cell.angle_alpha   90.00
_cell.angle_beta   90.00
_cell.angle_gamma   90.00
#
_symmetry.space_group_name_H-M   'P 1'
#
loop_
_entity.id
_entity.type
_entity.pdbx_description
1 polymer ?
#
loop_
_entity_poly.entity_id
_entity_poly.type
_entity_poly.pdbx_seq_one_letter_code
_entity_poly.pdbx_strand_id
1 'polypeptide(L)'
;MAQLTLTARLNTSALDSRRGVVRLHPEAIAALGIREWDAVSLTGARTTAAVVGIAPAGTPTGTALLDDVTLSNAGLREDTSVLVSDVTVYGARSVTLTSVQATVHNSPAS
;
A
#
# COMPACT_ATOMS: atom_id res chain seq x y z
N MET A 1 18.80 7.22 -1.26
CA MET A 1 17.40 6.75 -1.25
C MET A 1 17.45 5.25 -1.13
N ALA A 2 16.82 4.69 -0.11
CA ALA A 2 16.84 3.26 0.17
C ALA A 2 15.65 2.62 -0.54
N GLN A 3 15.88 1.50 -1.21
CA GLN A 3 14.83 0.75 -1.90
C GLN A 3 15.00 -0.74 -1.65
N LEU A 4 13.88 -1.45 -1.55
CA LEU A 4 13.80 -2.89 -1.35
C LEU A 4 12.84 -3.50 -2.37
N THR A 5 13.24 -4.63 -2.95
CA THR A 5 12.32 -5.46 -3.71
C THR A 5 11.69 -6.47 -2.77
N LEU A 6 10.36 -6.41 -2.61
CA LEU A 6 9.58 -7.30 -1.77
C LEU A 6 8.58 -8.08 -2.62
N THR A 7 8.03 -9.16 -2.08
CA THR A 7 6.92 -9.90 -2.68
C THR A 7 5.60 -9.33 -2.19
N ALA A 8 4.75 -8.89 -3.13
CA ALA A 8 3.42 -8.38 -2.85
C ALA A 8 2.46 -9.53 -2.52
N ARG A 9 1.79 -9.47 -1.36
CA ARG A 9 0.76 -10.42 -0.94
C ARG A 9 -0.51 -9.70 -0.56
N LEU A 10 -1.66 -10.33 -0.81
CA LEU A 10 -2.95 -9.77 -0.44
C LEU A 10 -3.12 -9.82 1.08
N ASN A 11 -3.40 -8.67 1.70
CA ASN A 11 -3.80 -8.59 3.09
C ASN A 11 -5.31 -8.90 3.18
N THR A 12 -5.67 -10.01 3.84
CA THR A 12 -7.07 -10.41 4.04
C THR A 12 -7.69 -9.79 5.30
N SER A 13 -6.94 -8.98 6.05
CA SER A 13 -7.46 -8.28 7.22
C SER A 13 -8.47 -7.21 6.84
N ALA A 14 -9.71 -7.37 7.32
CA ALA A 14 -10.78 -6.39 7.12
C ALA A 14 -10.46 -5.01 7.73
N LEU A 15 -9.63 -4.96 8.78
CA LEU A 15 -9.24 -3.72 9.45
C LEU A 15 -8.34 -2.83 8.59
N ASP A 16 -7.49 -3.44 7.76
CA ASP A 16 -6.54 -2.75 6.87
C ASP A 16 -7.11 -2.50 5.47
N SER A 17 -8.27 -3.09 5.16
CA SER A 17 -8.85 -3.05 3.82
C SER A 17 -9.16 -1.63 3.36
N ARG A 18 -8.65 -1.26 2.18
CA ARG A 18 -8.90 0.01 1.47
C ARG A 18 -8.52 1.27 2.25
N ARG A 19 -7.52 1.16 3.13
CA ARG A 19 -6.98 2.31 3.87
C ARG A 19 -5.72 2.90 3.26
N GLY A 20 -5.17 2.26 2.22
CA GLY A 20 -3.88 2.67 1.64
C GLY A 20 -2.71 2.43 2.59
N VAL A 21 -2.82 1.40 3.44
CA VAL A 21 -1.77 0.98 4.37
C VAL A 21 -1.08 -0.26 3.81
N VAL A 22 0.25 -0.21 3.74
CA VAL A 22 1.10 -1.36 3.42
C VAL A 22 1.73 -1.89 4.70
N ARG A 23 1.59 -3.19 4.95
CA ARG A 23 2.17 -3.85 6.11
C ARG A 23 3.56 -4.39 5.75
N LEU A 24 4.59 -3.91 6.44
CA LEU A 24 5.98 -4.30 6.23
C LEU A 24 6.58 -4.92 7.50
N HIS A 25 7.51 -5.86 7.33
CA HIS A 25 8.27 -6.40 8.45
C HIS A 25 9.14 -5.31 9.09
N PRO A 26 9.30 -5.27 10.43
CA PRO A 26 10.12 -4.26 11.11
C PRO A 26 11.54 -4.14 10.57
N GLU A 27 12.14 -5.25 10.13
CA GLU A 27 13.48 -5.27 9.53
C GLU A 27 13.51 -4.57 8.16
N ALA A 28 12.46 -4.73 7.34
CA ALA A 28 12.35 -4.03 6.06
C ALA A 28 12.16 -2.51 6.27
N ILE A 29 11.37 -2.13 7.30
CA ILE A 29 11.20 -0.73 7.72
C ILE A 29 12.55 -0.13 8.13
N ALA A 30 13.30 -0.84 8.97
CA ALA A 30 14.64 -0.43 9.42
C ALA A 30 15.63 -0.32 8.24
N ALA A 31 15.61 -1.26 7.30
CA ALA A 31 16.46 -1.25 6.12
C ALA A 31 16.12 -0.11 5.14
N LEU A 32 14.87 0.30 5.06
CA LEU A 32 14.44 1.50 4.33
C LEU A 32 14.78 2.80 5.07
N GLY A 33 15.12 2.73 6.35
CA GLY A 33 15.43 3.91 7.17
C GLY A 33 14.21 4.78 7.49
N ILE A 34 13.00 4.22 7.41
CA ILE A 34 11.72 4.90 7.65
C ILE A 34 11.11 4.47 8.98
N ARG A 35 10.03 5.13 9.40
CA ARG A 35 9.27 4.81 10.62
C ARG A 35 7.88 4.31 10.26
N GLU A 36 7.21 3.70 11.24
CA GLU A 36 5.78 3.43 11.12
C GLU A 36 5.03 4.75 10.85
N TRP A 37 4.03 4.68 9.96
CA TRP A 37 3.21 5.80 9.48
C TRP A 37 3.89 6.76 8.51
N ASP A 38 5.14 6.51 8.13
CA ASP A 38 5.75 7.20 6.98
C ASP A 38 5.13 6.71 5.67
N ALA A 39 5.12 7.57 4.65
CA ALA A 39 4.70 7.18 3.32
C ALA A 39 5.85 6.57 2.52
N VAL A 40 5.51 5.57 1.70
CA VAL A 40 6.43 4.92 0.77
C VAL A 40 5.87 4.94 -0.63
N SER A 41 6.78 4.90 -1.60
CA SER A 41 6.45 4.64 -2.99
C SER A 41 6.46 3.14 -3.24
N LEU A 42 5.41 2.65 -3.89
CA LEU A 42 5.23 1.28 -4.35
C LEU A 42 5.25 1.28 -5.88
N THR A 43 6.24 0.63 -6.46
CA THR A 43 6.40 0.57 -7.92
C THR A 43 6.26 -0.87 -8.41
N GLY A 44 5.17 -1.11 -9.14
CA GLY A 44 4.92 -2.31 -9.94
C GLY A 44 4.85 -1.96 -11.42
N ALA A 45 3.75 -2.32 -12.09
CA ALA A 45 3.46 -1.79 -13.44
C ALA A 45 3.07 -0.30 -13.41
N ARG A 46 2.66 0.19 -12.25
CA ARG A 46 2.35 1.59 -11.96
C ARG A 46 3.00 1.97 -10.64
N THR A 47 3.23 3.27 -10.45
CA THR A 47 3.69 3.80 -9.17
C THR A 47 2.51 4.36 -8.39
N THR A 48 2.38 3.94 -7.13
CA THR A 48 1.42 4.49 -6.16
C THR A 48 2.12 4.74 -4.83
N ALA A 49 1.54 5.56 -3.97
CA ALA A 49 1.99 5.73 -2.60
C ALA A 49 1.09 4.95 -1.63
N ALA A 50 1.65 4.54 -0.51
CA ALA A 50 0.93 3.95 0.62
C ALA A 50 1.62 4.37 1.94
N VAL A 51 0.91 4.21 3.05
CA VAL A 51 1.44 4.48 4.39
C VAL A 51 1.91 3.19 5.03
N VAL A 52 3.07 3.21 5.68
CA VAL A 52 3.65 2.02 6.31
C VAL A 52 2.95 1.71 7.63
N GLY A 53 2.53 0.46 7.79
CA GLY A 53 2.18 -0.15 9.07
C GLY A 53 3.08 -1.33 9.37
N ILE A 54 3.24 -1.66 10.65
CA ILE A 54 3.99 -2.85 11.05
C ILE A 54 3.18 -4.10 10.71
N ALA A 55 3.79 -5.07 10.03
CA ALA A 55 3.18 -6.35 9.69
C ALA A 55 2.99 -7.25 10.93
N PRO A 56 1.93 -8.08 10.96
CA PRO A 56 1.71 -9.03 12.04
C PRO A 56 2.85 -10.06 12.13
N ALA A 57 3.04 -10.59 13.33
CA ALA A 57 4.02 -11.65 13.58
C ALA A 57 3.82 -12.85 12.63
N GLY A 58 4.92 -13.40 12.12
CA GLY A 58 4.90 -14.49 11.14
C GLY A 58 4.90 -14.03 9.67
N THR A 59 4.79 -12.73 9.40
CA THR A 59 5.01 -12.19 8.04
C THR A 59 6.50 -12.28 7.68
N PRO A 60 6.89 -12.89 6.55
CA PRO A 60 8.29 -12.93 6.13
C PRO A 60 8.87 -11.54 5.88
N THR A 61 10.17 -11.33 6.19
CA THR A 61 10.85 -10.04 5.97
C THR A 61 10.74 -9.53 4.53
N GLY A 62 10.79 -10.45 3.56
CA GLY A 62 10.69 -10.15 2.13
C GLY A 62 9.27 -9.91 1.61
N THR A 63 8.26 -9.76 2.47
CA THR A 63 6.85 -9.64 2.08
C THR A 63 6.27 -8.28 2.41
N ALA A 64 5.53 -7.71 1.47
CA ALA A 64 4.66 -6.56 1.69
C ALA A 64 3.21 -7.02 1.60
N LEU A 65 2.40 -6.81 2.65
CA LEU A 65 0.96 -7.08 2.60
C LEU A 65 0.23 -5.81 2.16
N LEU A 66 -0.56 -5.92 1.10
CA LEU A 66 -1.29 -4.81 0.48
C LEU A 66 -2.77 -5.17 0.36
N ASP A 67 -3.65 -4.18 0.47
CA ASP A 67 -5.07 -4.37 0.15
C ASP A 67 -5.30 -4.50 -1.37
N ASP A 68 -6.51 -4.96 -1.74
CA ASP A 68 -6.94 -5.18 -3.12
C ASP A 68 -6.80 -3.93 -4.00
N VAL A 69 -7.19 -2.78 -3.45
CA VAL A 69 -7.11 -1.48 -4.14
C VAL A 69 -5.67 -1.06 -4.37
N THR A 70 -4.79 -1.23 -3.38
CA THR A 70 -3.39 -0.85 -3.45
C THR A 70 -2.63 -1.71 -4.45
N LEU A 71 -2.90 -3.02 -4.50
CA LEU A 71 -2.39 -3.91 -5.55
C LEU A 71 -2.81 -3.42 -6.94
N SER A 72 -4.11 -3.12 -7.12
CA SER A 72 -4.64 -2.61 -8.39
C SER A 72 -4.02 -1.26 -8.81
N ASN A 73 -3.85 -0.33 -7.86
CA ASN A 73 -3.25 0.97 -8.11
C ASN A 73 -1.78 0.87 -8.51
N ALA A 74 -1.02 -0.03 -7.88
CA ALA A 74 0.35 -0.34 -8.26
C ALA A 74 0.46 -1.21 -9.54
N GLY A 75 -0.67 -1.70 -10.05
CA GLY A 75 -0.71 -2.64 -11.18
C GLY A 75 -0.01 -3.96 -10.87
N LEU A 76 -0.09 -4.42 -9.62
CA LEU A 76 0.52 -5.66 -9.12
C LEU A 76 -0.49 -6.81 -9.14
N ARG A 77 0.02 -8.03 -9.33
CA ARG A 77 -0.69 -9.26 -9.00
C ARG A 77 -0.16 -9.78 -7.67
N GLU A 78 -0.94 -10.61 -6.98
CA GLU A 78 -0.42 -11.33 -5.82
C GLU A 78 0.81 -12.17 -6.23
N ASP A 79 1.77 -12.31 -5.32
CA ASP A 79 3.03 -13.03 -5.48
C ASP A 79 4.02 -12.43 -6.49
N THR A 80 3.75 -11.21 -6.95
CA THR A 80 4.69 -10.48 -7.82
C THR A 80 5.62 -9.59 -7.02
N SER A 81 6.77 -9.26 -7.63
CA SER A 81 7.72 -8.32 -7.03
C SER A 81 7.19 -6.89 -7.06
N VAL A 82 7.34 -6.19 -5.95
CA VAL A 82 7.11 -4.75 -5.81
C VAL A 82 8.38 -4.09 -5.32
N LEU A 83 8.75 -2.98 -5.96
CA LEU A 83 9.81 -2.12 -5.49
C LEU A 83 9.22 -1.12 -4.49
N VAL A 84 9.76 -1.12 -3.26
CA VAL A 84 9.37 -0.21 -2.18
C VAL A 84 10.51 0.73 -1.93
N SER A 85 10.26 2.04 -1.95
CA SER A 85 11.26 3.05 -1.62
C SER A 85 10.70 4.08 -0.66
N ASP A 86 11.60 4.69 0.12
CA ASP A 86 11.25 5.88 0.89
C ASP A 86 10.76 6.99 -0.06
N VAL A 87 9.72 7.71 0.36
CA VAL A 87 9.27 8.92 -0.34
C VAL A 87 9.38 10.09 0.63
N THR A 88 10.10 11.13 0.22
CA THR A 88 10.00 12.41 0.92
C THR A 88 8.64 13.02 0.56
N VAL A 89 7.65 12.90 1.46
CA VAL A 89 6.36 13.55 1.27
C VAL A 89 6.53 15.05 1.50
N TYR A 90 6.71 15.79 0.43
CA TYR A 90 6.42 17.22 0.46
C TYR A 90 4.89 17.35 0.52
N GLY A 91 4.37 18.05 1.54
CA GLY A 91 2.93 18.28 1.67
C GLY A 91 2.33 18.71 0.33
N ALA A 92 1.36 17.93 -0.17
CA ALA A 92 0.82 18.15 -1.51
C ALA A 92 0.15 19.54 -1.58
N ARG A 93 0.66 20.41 -2.45
CA ARG A 93 0.09 21.75 -2.67
C ARG A 93 -1.24 21.74 -3.44
N SER A 94 -1.54 20.65 -4.16
CA SER A 94 -2.78 20.44 -4.91
C SER A 94 -2.90 18.96 -5.31
N VAL A 95 -4.12 18.41 -5.26
CA VAL A 95 -4.44 17.04 -5.70
C VAL A 95 -5.63 17.13 -6.66
N THR A 96 -5.45 16.73 -7.92
CA THR A 96 -6.54 16.64 -8.89
C THR A 96 -7.15 15.24 -8.86
N LEU A 97 -8.43 15.16 -8.49
CA LEU A 97 -9.19 13.91 -8.45
C LEU A 97 -10.25 13.94 -9.54
N THR A 98 -10.45 12.80 -10.22
CA THR A 98 -11.56 12.61 -11.16
C THR A 98 -12.39 11.44 -10.68
N SER A 99 -13.67 11.69 -10.41
CA SER A 99 -14.62 10.63 -10.03
C SER A 99 -15.29 10.05 -11.28
N VAL A 100 -15.36 8.72 -11.35
CA VAL A 100 -16.41 8.05 -12.12
C VAL A 100 -17.59 7.87 -11.18
N GLN A 101 -18.80 8.31 -11.56
CA GLN A 101 -19.98 8.19 -10.69
C GLN A 101 -20.20 6.73 -10.31
N ALA A 102 -20.26 6.45 -9.00
CA ALA A 102 -20.75 5.17 -8.51
C ALA A 102 -22.29 5.19 -8.54
N THR A 103 -22.91 4.30 -9.31
CA THR A 103 -24.36 4.09 -9.24
C THR A 103 -24.71 3.49 -7.88
N VAL A 104 -25.35 4.29 -7.01
CA VAL A 104 -25.88 3.82 -5.73
C VAL A 104 -27.28 3.25 -5.96
N HIS A 105 -27.44 1.92 -5.86
CA HIS A 105 -28.76 1.31 -5.73
C HIS A 105 -29.16 1.35 -4.25
N ASN A 106 -30.02 2.29 -3.88
CA ASN A 106 -30.66 2.29 -2.56
C ASN A 106 -32.06 1.68 -2.71
N SER A 107 -32.26 0.46 -2.21
CA SER A 107 -33.60 -0.14 -2.13
C SER A 107 -34.40 0.58 -1.02
N PRO A 108 -35.64 1.03 -1.26
CA PRO A 108 -36.48 1.59 -0.21
C PRO A 108 -36.92 0.46 0.74
N ALA A 109 -36.72 0.67 2.04
CA ALA A 109 -37.32 -0.18 3.08
C ALA A 109 -38.83 0.14 3.17
N SER A 110 -39.67 -0.89 3.13
CA SER A 110 -41.12 -0.83 3.36
C SER A 110 -41.49 -0.63 4.82
#